data_AF-A0A090WGN6-F1
#
_entry.id   AF-A0A090WGN6-F1
#
_cell.length_a   1.000
_cell.length_b   1.000
_cell.length_c   1.000
_cell.angle_alpha   90.00
_cell.angle_beta   90.00
_cell.angle_gamma   90.00
#
_symmetry.space_group_name_H-M   'P 1'
#
loop_
_entity.id
_entity.type
_entity.pdbx_description
1 polymer ?
#
loop_
_entity_poly.entity_id
_entity_poly.type
_entity_poly.pdbx_seq_one_letter_code
_entity_poly.pdbx_strand_id
1 'polypeptide(L)'
;MIVDNTSSGRTITELYATTVTLTRDALIEVVYQAGVTITDTSNAFIYDGRPRIYRIFVEIDGRKVAYKGDAYTSRSTTGTTIVNGPFYLNGNGYVQLPGSTTGTTHEIKVFAEVYGNTASTRCSYGGNGDDIFKF
;
A
#
# COMPACT_ATOMS: atom_id res chain seq x y z
N MET A 1 1.13 -4.87 -8.49
CA MET A 1 1.32 -6.02 -7.58
C MET A 1 0.01 -6.36 -6.87
N ILE A 2 -0.31 -7.65 -6.71
CA ILE A 2 -1.58 -8.13 -6.14
C ILE A 2 -1.43 -8.47 -4.66
N VAL A 3 -2.39 -8.06 -3.84
CA VAL A 3 -2.53 -8.43 -2.43
C VAL A 3 -3.93 -8.99 -2.19
N ASP A 4 -3.99 -10.30 -1.93
CA ASP A 4 -5.23 -11.00 -1.65
C ASP A 4 -5.43 -11.19 -0.15
N ASN A 5 -6.64 -10.91 0.32
CA ASN A 5 -7.10 -11.26 1.65
C ASN A 5 -8.25 -12.27 1.58
N THR A 6 -7.89 -13.51 1.90
CA THR A 6 -8.78 -14.69 1.95
C THR A 6 -9.12 -15.08 3.39
N SER A 7 -8.94 -14.18 4.36
CA SER A 7 -9.23 -14.42 5.78
C SER A 7 -10.06 -13.29 6.38
N SER A 8 -10.44 -13.40 7.65
CA SER A 8 -11.03 -12.29 8.42
C SER A 8 -9.98 -11.32 8.99
N GLY A 9 -8.69 -11.63 8.82
CA GLY A 9 -7.57 -10.85 9.32
C GLY A 9 -7.08 -9.83 8.31
N ARG A 10 -5.79 -9.52 8.38
CA ARG A 10 -5.07 -8.72 7.38
C ARG A 10 -4.11 -9.57 6.58
N THR A 11 -3.93 -9.17 5.33
CA THR A 11 -2.78 -9.55 4.53
C THR A 11 -1.86 -8.35 4.42
N ILE A 12 -0.57 -8.55 4.70
CA ILE A 12 0.48 -7.57 4.45
C ILE A 12 1.41 -8.16 3.39
N THR A 13 1.82 -7.34 2.42
CA THR A 13 2.76 -7.78 1.38
C THR A 13 3.75 -6.67 1.07
N GLU A 14 5.04 -7.01 1.01
CA GLU A 14 6.09 -6.10 0.55
C GLU A 14 5.91 -5.86 -0.95
N LEU A 15 5.78 -4.60 -1.34
CA LEU A 15 5.59 -4.16 -2.71
C LEU A 15 6.91 -3.84 -3.41
N TYR A 16 7.85 -3.27 -2.67
CA TYR A 16 9.11 -2.76 -3.18
C TYR A 16 10.12 -2.67 -2.05
N ALA A 17 11.39 -2.91 -2.36
CA ALA A 17 12.51 -2.73 -1.45
C ALA A 17 13.67 -2.04 -2.18
N THR A 18 14.33 -1.13 -1.49
CA THR A 18 15.55 -0.47 -1.95
C THR A 18 16.42 -0.10 -0.75
N THR A 19 17.58 0.48 -1.00
CA THR A 19 18.48 0.93 0.05
C THR A 19 19.00 2.32 -0.22
N VAL A 20 19.44 3.00 0.84
CA VAL A 20 20.21 4.24 0.75
C VAL A 20 21.43 4.14 1.66
N THR A 21 22.59 4.58 1.16
CA THR A 21 23.82 4.64 1.96
C THR A 21 24.14 6.09 2.32
N LEU A 22 24.28 6.38 3.61
CA LEU A 22 24.53 7.72 4.13
C LEU A 22 25.95 7.84 4.67
N THR A 23 26.65 8.90 4.26
CA THR A 23 28.01 9.20 4.75
C THR A 23 28.06 10.17 5.94
N ARG A 24 26.88 10.65 6.36
CA ARG A 24 26.63 11.54 7.49
C ARG A 24 25.16 11.45 7.86
N ASP A 25 24.81 11.88 9.06
CA ASP A 25 23.41 11.98 9.47
C ASP A 25 22.61 12.84 8.47
N ALA A 26 21.41 12.37 8.13
CA ALA A 26 20.54 13.06 7.18
C ALA A 26 19.08 12.95 7.60
N LEU A 27 18.32 13.99 7.28
CA LEU A 27 16.86 13.93 7.26
C LEU A 27 16.43 13.42 5.90
N ILE A 28 15.77 12.27 5.86
CA ILE A 28 15.24 11.68 4.63
C ILE A 28 13.73 11.93 4.58
N GLU A 29 13.27 12.49 3.46
CA GLU A 29 11.87 12.47 3.08
C GLU A 29 11.59 11.24 2.22
N VAL A 30 10.55 10.50 2.56
CA VAL A 30 9.97 9.50 1.68
C VAL A 30 8.66 10.02 1.13
N VAL A 31 8.52 10.01 -0.19
CA VAL A 31 7.28 10.32 -0.90
C VAL A 31 6.79 9.06 -1.59
N TYR A 32 5.50 8.78 -1.50
CA TYR A 32 4.90 7.58 -2.07
C TYR A 32 3.56 7.87 -2.74
N GLN A 33 3.28 7.20 -3.85
CA GLN A 33 1.99 7.20 -4.53
C GLN A 33 1.77 5.86 -5.22
N ALA A 34 0.60 5.27 -5.00
CA ALA A 34 0.16 4.07 -5.70
C ALA A 34 -1.34 4.16 -6.01
N GLY A 35 -1.72 3.81 -7.24
CA GLY A 35 -3.11 3.49 -7.57
C GLY A 35 -3.51 2.15 -6.95
N VAL A 36 -4.77 1.98 -6.56
CA VAL A 36 -5.30 0.75 -5.98
C VAL A 36 -6.63 0.42 -6.62
N THR A 37 -6.70 -0.73 -7.29
CA THR A 37 -7.97 -1.30 -7.77
C THR A 37 -8.43 -2.38 -6.79
N ILE A 38 -9.73 -2.42 -6.50
CA ILE A 38 -10.31 -3.31 -5.48
C ILE A 38 -11.38 -4.18 -6.13
N THR A 39 -11.22 -5.50 -6.02
CA THR A 39 -12.16 -6.52 -6.48
C THR A 39 -12.30 -7.60 -5.42
N ASP A 40 -13.16 -8.58 -5.64
CA ASP A 40 -13.01 -9.85 -4.93
C ASP A 40 -11.86 -10.68 -5.52
N THR A 41 -11.56 -11.81 -4.88
CA THR A 41 -10.47 -12.71 -5.29
C THR A 41 -10.75 -13.44 -6.62
N SER A 42 -11.98 -13.36 -7.14
CA SER A 42 -12.37 -13.81 -8.48
C SER A 42 -12.31 -12.71 -9.55
N ASN A 43 -11.79 -11.53 -9.20
CA ASN A 43 -11.77 -10.30 -10.01
C ASN A 43 -13.15 -9.70 -10.30
N ALA A 44 -14.19 -10.06 -9.55
CA ALA A 44 -15.51 -9.46 -9.67
C ALA A 44 -15.68 -8.22 -8.78
N PHE A 45 -16.69 -7.41 -9.08
CA PHE A 45 -17.03 -6.24 -8.30
C PHE A 45 -17.54 -6.64 -6.90
N ILE A 46 -17.10 -5.92 -5.87
CA ILE A 46 -17.65 -6.07 -4.52
C ILE A 46 -18.80 -5.08 -4.32
N TYR A 47 -19.99 -5.59 -4.01
CA TYR A 47 -21.22 -4.79 -3.79
C TYR A 47 -22.06 -5.28 -2.60
N ASP A 48 -21.45 -6.00 -1.67
CA ASP A 48 -22.12 -6.69 -0.55
C ASP A 48 -22.43 -5.78 0.66
N GLY A 49 -22.13 -4.49 0.57
CA GLY A 49 -22.34 -3.51 1.63
C GLY A 49 -21.38 -3.63 2.80
N ARG A 50 -20.38 -4.51 2.74
CA ARG A 50 -19.36 -4.65 3.79
C ARG A 50 -18.17 -3.72 3.46
N PRO A 51 -17.53 -3.09 4.45
CA PRO A 51 -16.31 -2.31 4.20
C PRO A 51 -15.08 -3.16 3.91
N ARG A 52 -14.17 -2.65 3.08
CA ARG A 52 -12.80 -3.14 2.83
C ARG A 52 -11.83 -2.03 3.14
N ILE A 53 -10.73 -2.33 3.81
CA ILE A 53 -9.69 -1.35 4.12
C ILE A 53 -8.45 -1.73 3.32
N TYR A 54 -7.85 -0.75 2.68
CA TYR A 54 -6.65 -0.89 1.87
C TYR A 54 -5.68 0.23 2.24
N ARG A 55 -4.41 -0.15 2.43
CA ARG A 55 -3.37 0.71 3.00
C ARG A 55 -2.06 0.52 2.28
N ILE A 56 -1.22 1.54 2.36
CA ILE A 56 0.19 1.50 1.96
C ILE A 56 1.01 2.14 3.07
N PHE A 57 2.18 1.60 3.33
CA PHE A 57 3.11 2.18 4.28
C PHE A 57 4.55 1.92 3.90
N VAL A 58 5.44 2.77 4.41
CA VAL A 58 6.88 2.64 4.22
C VAL A 58 7.51 2.34 5.56
N GLU A 59 8.43 1.38 5.57
CA GLU A 59 9.35 1.14 6.66
C GLU A 59 10.79 1.47 6.25
N ILE A 60 11.54 2.03 7.20
CA ILE A 60 12.99 2.16 7.09
C ILE A 60 13.60 1.41 8.27
N ASP A 61 14.45 0.43 8.00
CA ASP A 61 15.04 -0.50 8.99
C ASP A 61 13.99 -1.10 9.93
N GLY A 62 12.84 -1.51 9.38
CA GLY A 62 11.71 -2.10 10.14
C GLY A 62 10.90 -1.09 10.96
N ARG A 63 11.20 0.22 10.90
CA ARG A 63 10.39 1.27 11.50
C ARG A 63 9.46 1.89 10.48
N LYS A 64 8.16 1.87 10.74
CA LYS A 64 7.17 2.59 9.92
C LYS A 64 7.40 4.11 9.98
N VAL A 65 7.63 4.71 8.81
CA VAL A 65 7.93 6.16 8.67
C VAL A 65 6.82 6.93 7.97
N ALA A 66 6.00 6.25 7.17
CA ALA A 66 4.91 6.86 6.42
C ALA A 66 3.77 5.86 6.24
N TYR A 67 2.52 6.34 6.25
CA TYR A 67 1.34 5.48 6.23
C TYR A 67 0.11 6.22 5.69
N LYS A 68 -0.64 5.58 4.78
CA LYS A 68 -1.93 6.05 4.28
C LYS A 68 -2.86 4.84 4.12
N GLY A 69 -4.13 5.06 4.38
CA GLY A 69 -5.17 4.10 4.06
C GLY A 69 -6.48 4.76 3.76
N ASP A 70 -7.37 3.98 3.19
CA ASP A 70 -8.74 4.36 2.90
C ASP A 70 -9.63 3.11 2.94
N ALA A 71 -10.93 3.29 2.76
CA ALA A 71 -11.92 2.23 2.78
C ALA A 71 -12.81 2.25 1.55
N TYR A 72 -13.13 1.06 1.04
CA TYR A 72 -14.09 0.85 -0.02
C TYR A 72 -15.33 0.14 0.55
N THR A 73 -16.50 0.72 0.35
CA THR A 73 -17.78 0.09 0.67
C THR A 73 -18.76 0.42 -0.45
N SER A 74 -19.44 -0.60 -0.97
CA SER A 74 -20.47 -0.45 -1.98
C SER A 74 -21.59 -1.43 -1.69
N ARG A 75 -22.85 -1.00 -1.87
CA ARG A 75 -24.03 -1.85 -1.71
C ARG A 75 -24.94 -1.69 -2.91
N SER A 76 -25.13 -2.75 -3.68
CA SER A 76 -26.11 -2.80 -4.77
C SER A 76 -27.09 -3.95 -4.54
N THR A 77 -28.38 -3.71 -4.75
CA THR A 77 -29.41 -4.75 -4.75
C THR A 77 -29.50 -5.49 -6.08
N THR A 78 -28.95 -4.92 -7.16
CA THR A 78 -29.03 -5.43 -8.54
C THR A 78 -27.69 -5.96 -9.06
N GLY A 79 -26.62 -5.91 -8.26
CA GLY A 79 -25.26 -6.31 -8.68
C GLY A 79 -24.58 -5.33 -9.65
N THR A 80 -25.15 -4.15 -9.85
CA THR A 80 -24.57 -3.10 -10.70
C THR A 80 -23.35 -2.46 -10.05
N THR A 81 -22.32 -2.19 -10.85
CA THR A 81 -21.13 -1.46 -10.42
C THR A 81 -21.50 -0.03 -10.01
N ILE A 82 -21.21 0.34 -8.76
CA ILE A 82 -21.51 1.69 -8.24
C ILE A 82 -20.29 2.60 -8.36
N VAL A 83 -19.08 2.08 -8.08
CA VAL A 83 -17.80 2.73 -8.34
C VAL A 83 -16.76 1.64 -8.61
N ASN A 84 -16.07 1.70 -9.75
CA ASN A 84 -14.87 0.91 -10.01
C ASN A 84 -13.86 1.77 -10.77
N GLY A 85 -12.64 1.82 -10.25
CA GLY A 85 -11.53 2.59 -10.79
C GLY A 85 -10.39 2.61 -9.78
N PRO A 86 -9.22 3.13 -10.17
CA PRO A 86 -8.11 3.24 -9.23
C PRO A 86 -8.38 4.32 -8.19
N PHE A 87 -8.25 3.93 -6.93
CA PHE A 87 -8.15 4.84 -5.80
C PHE A 87 -6.68 5.15 -5.55
N TYR A 88 -6.33 6.40 -5.27
CA TYR A 88 -4.92 6.78 -5.09
C TYR A 88 -4.58 6.89 -3.60
N LEU A 89 -3.54 6.15 -3.20
CA LEU A 89 -2.90 6.32 -1.91
C LEU A 89 -1.59 7.07 -2.11
N ASN A 90 -1.57 8.33 -1.72
CA ASN A 90 -0.39 9.18 -1.75
C ASN A 90 -0.09 9.77 -0.37
N GLY A 91 1.19 10.00 -0.09
CA GLY A 91 1.62 10.64 1.13
C GLY A 91 3.13 10.75 1.23
N ASN A 92 3.60 11.25 2.37
CA ASN A 92 5.00 11.39 2.68
C ASN A 92 5.28 11.11 4.18
N GLY A 93 6.57 11.01 4.51
CA GLY A 93 7.06 10.88 5.87
C GLY A 93 8.52 11.31 5.96
N TYR A 94 8.95 11.70 7.16
CA TYR A 94 10.32 12.14 7.42
C TYR A 94 10.95 11.30 8.52
N VAL A 95 12.22 10.93 8.34
CA VAL A 95 13.00 10.23 9.35
C VAL A 95 14.43 10.74 9.34
N GLN A 96 14.98 10.98 10.53
CA GLN A 96 16.40 11.23 10.69
C GLN A 96 17.13 9.89 10.79
N LEU A 97 18.12 9.69 9.92
CA LEU A 97 18.91 8.47 9.85
C LEU A 97 20.39 8.78 10.12
N PRO A 98 21.06 7.95 10.95
CA PRO A 98 22.48 8.13 11.25
C PRO A 98 23.36 7.70 10.08
N GLY A 99 24.39 8.48 9.77
CA GLY A 99 25.39 8.11 8.77
C GLY A 99 26.76 7.83 9.39
N SER A 100 27.68 7.36 8.56
CA SER A 100 29.09 7.14 8.94
C SER A 100 29.99 7.62 7.82
N THR A 101 31.19 8.12 8.11
CA THR A 101 32.17 8.47 7.07
C THR A 101 32.54 7.29 6.17
N THR A 102 32.36 6.05 6.65
CA THR A 102 32.55 4.82 5.87
C THR A 102 31.27 4.32 5.17
N GLY A 103 30.14 5.01 5.35
CA GLY A 103 28.82 4.64 4.86
C GLY A 103 28.02 3.78 5.83
N THR A 104 26.77 4.18 6.08
CA THR A 104 25.75 3.37 6.76
C THR A 104 24.62 3.10 5.77
N THR A 105 24.25 1.83 5.56
CA THR A 105 23.16 1.46 4.65
C THR A 105 21.87 1.25 5.42
N HIS A 106 20.81 1.91 4.98
CA HIS A 106 19.44 1.77 5.48
C HIS A 106 18.57 1.08 4.43
N GLU A 107 17.74 0.14 4.87
CA GLU A 107 16.78 -0.54 4.02
C GLU A 107 15.45 0.21 4.03
N ILE A 108 14.90 0.47 2.85
CA ILE A 108 13.61 1.12 2.65
C ILE A 108 12.67 0.11 2.01
N LYS A 109 11.57 -0.20 2.67
CA LYS A 109 10.54 -1.13 2.19
C LYS A 109 9.19 -0.45 2.10
N VAL A 110 8.47 -0.72 1.01
CA VAL A 110 7.09 -0.30 0.82
C VAL A 110 6.20 -1.52 0.96
N PHE A 111 5.14 -1.42 1.74
CA PHE A 111 4.19 -2.49 1.99
C PHE A 111 2.77 -2.07 1.66
N ALA A 112 1.99 -3.02 1.18
CA ALA A 112 0.54 -2.93 1.11
C ALA A 112 -0.09 -3.76 2.24
N GLU A 113 -1.21 -3.27 2.76
CA GLU A 113 -2.02 -3.98 3.75
C GLU A 113 -3.49 -3.94 3.32
N VAL A 114 -4.10 -5.12 3.26
CA VAL A 114 -5.51 -5.30 2.90
C VAL A 114 -6.24 -5.98 4.04
N TYR A 115 -7.38 -5.42 4.41
CA TYR A 115 -8.31 -5.93 5.43
C TYR A 115 -9.69 -6.10 4.80
N GLY A 116 -10.21 -7.32 4.85
CA GLY A 116 -11.58 -7.62 4.47
C GLY A 116 -12.38 -8.06 5.68
N ASN A 117 -13.58 -7.52 5.87
CA ASN A 117 -14.55 -8.10 6.82
C ASN A 117 -15.00 -9.52 6.38
N THR A 118 -14.61 -9.93 5.16
CA THR A 118 -14.79 -11.29 4.62
C THR A 118 -13.62 -11.73 3.73
N ALA A 119 -13.46 -13.05 3.64
CA ALA A 119 -12.42 -13.79 2.93
C ALA A 119 -12.49 -13.72 1.38
N SER A 120 -12.67 -12.53 0.79
CA SER A 120 -12.76 -12.37 -0.67
C SER A 120 -12.43 -10.93 -1.08
N THR A 121 -11.26 -10.42 -0.71
CA THR A 121 -10.82 -9.08 -1.12
C THR A 121 -9.48 -9.19 -1.84
N ARG A 122 -9.39 -8.59 -3.03
CA ARG A 122 -8.17 -8.43 -3.81
C ARG A 122 -7.92 -6.94 -4.02
N CYS A 123 -6.73 -6.50 -3.70
CA CYS A 123 -6.25 -5.17 -4.07
C CYS A 123 -5.08 -5.30 -5.02
N SER A 124 -5.17 -4.67 -6.20
CA SER A 124 -4.04 -4.50 -7.10
C SER A 124 -3.44 -3.12 -6.88
N TYR A 125 -2.22 -3.08 -6.35
CA TYR A 125 -1.44 -1.87 -6.14
C TYR A 125 -0.58 -1.59 -7.38
N GLY A 126 -0.75 -0.39 -7.91
CA GLY A 126 -0.12 0.11 -9.12
C GLY A 126 -0.47 -0.63 -10.41
N GLY A 127 0.36 -0.44 -11.43
CA GLY A 127 0.08 -0.83 -12.83
C GLY A 127 -0.60 0.27 -13.64
N ASN A 128 -0.68 1.48 -13.09
CA ASN A 128 -1.28 2.64 -13.73
C ASN A 128 -0.16 3.66 -13.98
N GLY A 129 -0.21 4.43 -15.07
CA GLY A 129 0.87 5.37 -15.44
C GLY A 129 1.19 6.47 -14.40
N ASP A 130 0.42 6.53 -13.31
CA ASP A 130 0.51 7.50 -12.23
C ASP A 130 1.29 7.01 -11.00
N ASP A 131 1.81 5.77 -11.00
CA ASP A 131 2.57 5.24 -9.87
C ASP A 131 3.96 5.90 -9.80
N ILE A 132 4.31 6.45 -8.62
CA ILE A 132 5.63 7.08 -8.42
C ILE A 132 6.70 6.00 -8.12
N PHE A 133 6.28 4.79 -7.74
CA PHE A 133 7.14 3.62 -7.70
C PHE A 133 7.07 2.88 -9.02
N LYS A 134 8.24 2.68 -9.65
CA LYS A 134 8.38 1.67 -10.68
C LYS A 134 8.67 0.35 -9.99
N PHE A 135 7.70 -0.57 -10.02
CA PHE A 135 7.89 -1.97 -9.66
C PHE A 135 8.86 -2.64 -10.63
#